data_AF-A0A5C7LRQ8-F1
#
_entry.id   AF-A0A5C7LRQ8-F1
#
_cell.length_a   1.000
_cell.length_b   1.000
_cell.length_c   1.000
_cell.angle_alpha   90.00
_cell.angle_beta   90.00
_cell.angle_gamma   90.00
#
_symmetry.space_group_name_H-M   'P 1'
#
loop_
_entity.id
_entity.type
_entity.pdbx_description
1 polymer ?
#
loop_
_entity_poly.entity_id
_entity_poly.type
_entity_poly.pdbx_seq_one_letter_code
_entity_poly.pdbx_strand_id
1 'polypeptide(L)'
;MGALTFLLSPWGRLVGALGILVMAYGWHRVELHRADRAGYARAIVDIERANAAAGRAADVASGRVGDCYRDGGTWNRETGKCDKP
;
A
#
# COMPACT_ATOMS: atom_id res chain seq x y z
N MET A 1 -41.83 29.97 -21.61
CA MET A 1 -40.52 29.79 -22.29
C MET A 1 -40.18 28.31 -22.22
N GLY A 2 -39.93 27.64 -23.36
CA GLY A 2 -39.70 26.20 -23.40
C GLY A 2 -38.29 25.81 -22.93
N ALA A 3 -38.13 24.58 -22.45
CA ALA A 3 -36.84 24.04 -22.01
C ALA A 3 -35.76 24.12 -23.11
N LEU A 4 -36.15 23.94 -24.37
CA LEU A 4 -35.29 24.05 -25.56
C LEU A 4 -34.72 25.47 -25.74
N THR A 5 -35.55 26.50 -25.58
CA THR A 5 -35.11 27.91 -25.64
C THR A 5 -34.18 28.26 -24.48
N PHE A 6 -34.38 27.68 -23.30
CA PHE A 6 -33.48 27.88 -22.17
C PHE A 6 -32.13 27.19 -22.39
N LEU A 7 -32.13 25.94 -22.87
CA LEU A 7 -30.92 25.17 -23.18
C LEU A 7 -30.04 25.85 -24.24
N LEU A 8 -30.66 26.45 -25.25
CA LEU A 8 -29.96 27.19 -26.31
C LEU A 8 -29.55 28.60 -25.90
N SER A 9 -30.08 29.11 -24.77
CA SER A 9 -29.68 30.41 -24.23
C SER A 9 -28.24 30.36 -23.69
N PRO A 10 -27.54 31.51 -23.64
CA PRO A 10 -26.21 31.59 -23.05
C PRO A 10 -26.16 31.03 -21.62
N TRP A 11 -27.23 31.26 -20.84
CA TRP A 11 -27.35 30.76 -19.48
C TRP A 11 -27.53 29.24 -19.41
N GLY A 12 -28.34 28.64 -20.30
CA GLY A 12 -28.48 27.18 -20.37
C GLY A 12 -27.17 26.48 -20.75
N ARG A 13 -26.40 27.06 -21.66
CA ARG A 13 -25.07 26.55 -22.03
C ARG A 13 -24.08 26.63 -20.88
N LEU A 14 -24.07 27.74 -20.13
CA LEU A 14 -23.20 27.89 -18.95
C LEU A 14 -23.55 26.87 -17.86
N VAL A 15 -24.83 26.71 -17.54
CA VAL A 15 -25.29 25.72 -16.55
C VAL A 15 -24.97 24.30 -17.02
N GLY A 16 -25.17 23.99 -18.30
CA GLY A 16 -24.80 22.71 -18.89
C GLY A 16 -23.30 22.43 -18.81
N ALA A 17 -22.46 23.41 -19.17
CA ALA A 17 -21.01 23.30 -19.09
C ALA A 17 -20.53 23.11 -17.63
N LEU A 18 -21.10 23.86 -16.68
CA LEU A 18 -20.80 23.70 -15.27
C LEU A 18 -21.20 22.31 -14.76
N GLY A 19 -22.37 21.81 -15.16
CA GLY A 19 -22.82 20.46 -14.83
C GLY A 19 -21.87 19.37 -15.33
N ILE A 20 -21.37 19.51 -16.57
CA ILE A 20 -20.37 18.59 -17.13
C ILE A 20 -19.07 18.64 -16.34
N LEU A 21 -18.57 19.83 -16.00
CA LEU A 21 -17.34 19.99 -15.20
C LEU A 21 -17.46 19.34 -13.83
N VAL A 22 -18.60 19.53 -13.14
CA VAL A 22 -18.86 18.91 -11.84
C VAL A 22 -18.89 17.38 -11.95
N MET A 23 -19.55 16.85 -12.99
CA MET A 23 -19.60 15.40 -13.21
C MET A 23 -18.21 14.83 -13.54
N ALA A 24 -17.44 15.49 -14.40
CA ALA A 24 -16.08 15.06 -14.75
C ALA A 24 -15.15 15.10 -13.53
N TYR A 25 -15.24 16.15 -12.71
CA TYR A 25 -14.48 16.26 -11.47
C TYR A 25 -14.87 15.17 -10.46
N GLY A 26 -16.17 14.93 -10.27
CA GLY A 26 -16.67 13.87 -9.39
C GLY A 26 -16.19 12.49 -9.83
N TRP A 27 -16.27 12.20 -11.13
CA TRP A 27 -15.77 10.95 -11.72
C TRP A 27 -14.27 10.77 -11.47
N HIS A 28 -13.47 11.80 -11.74
CA HIS A 28 -12.02 11.76 -11.54
C HIS A 28 -11.64 11.48 -10.07
N ARG A 29 -12.36 12.07 -9.12
CA ARG A 29 -12.13 11.84 -7.68
C ARG A 29 -12.47 10.41 -7.26
N VAL A 30 -13.55 9.84 -7.78
CA VAL A 30 -13.91 8.43 -7.52
C VAL A 30 -12.83 7.49 -8.05
N GLU A 31 -12.33 7.76 -9.26
CA GLU A 31 -11.30 6.93 -9.89
C GLU A 31 -9.97 6.98 -9.12
N LEU A 32 -9.55 8.16 -8.67
CA LEU A 32 -8.40 8.32 -7.78
C LEU A 32 -8.55 7.51 -6.49
N HIS A 33 -9.71 7.59 -5.82
CA HIS A 33 -9.94 6.82 -4.61
C HIS A 33 -9.93 5.30 -4.83
N ARG A 34 -10.36 4.83 -6.00
CA ARG A 34 -10.24 3.41 -6.36
C ARG A 34 -8.78 3.01 -6.56
N ALA A 35 -8.00 3.83 -7.25
CA ALA A 35 -6.58 3.61 -7.46
C ALA A 35 -5.80 3.60 -6.13
N ASP A 36 -6.08 4.55 -5.23
CA ASP A 36 -5.44 4.63 -3.91
C ASP A 36 -5.72 3.38 -3.09
N ARG A 37 -6.98 2.93 -3.00
CA ARG A 37 -7.33 1.70 -2.26
C ARG A 37 -6.63 0.47 -2.83
N ALA A 38 -6.53 0.38 -4.15
CA ALA A 38 -5.82 -0.72 -4.81
C ALA A 38 -4.31 -0.67 -4.55
N GLY A 39 -3.71 0.53 -4.52
CA GLY A 39 -2.30 0.74 -4.18
C GLY A 39 -1.98 0.41 -2.72
N TYR A 40 -2.80 0.90 -1.79
CA TYR A 40 -2.66 0.63 -0.35
C TYR A 40 -2.74 -0.87 -0.03
N ALA A 41 -3.69 -1.59 -0.61
CA ALA A 41 -3.82 -3.03 -0.39
C ALA A 41 -2.57 -3.79 -0.87
N ARG A 42 -2.02 -3.43 -2.04
CA ARG A 42 -0.77 -4.05 -2.54
C ARG A 42 0.42 -3.73 -1.65
N ALA A 43 0.58 -2.48 -1.25
CA ALA A 43 1.67 -2.07 -0.37
C ALA A 43 1.64 -2.80 0.98
N ILE A 44 0.46 -2.98 1.58
CA ILE A 44 0.30 -3.75 2.82
C ILE A 44 0.72 -5.21 2.62
N VAL A 45 0.24 -5.86 1.54
CA VAL A 45 0.61 -7.25 1.24
C VAL A 45 2.11 -7.41 1.02
N ASP A 46 2.76 -6.46 0.36
CA ASP A 46 4.21 -6.50 0.14
C ASP A 46 5.00 -6.32 1.45
N ILE A 47 4.56 -5.42 2.33
CA ILE A 47 5.12 -5.26 3.68
C ILE A 47 4.96 -6.54 4.50
N GLU A 48 3.77 -7.15 4.50
CA GLU A 48 3.52 -8.39 5.23
C GLU A 48 4.38 -9.55 4.72
N ARG A 49 4.57 -9.66 3.39
CA ARG A 49 5.47 -10.66 2.79
C ARG A 49 6.92 -10.44 3.22
N ALA A 50 7.39 -9.19 3.23
CA ALA A 50 8.74 -8.86 3.69
C ALA A 50 8.92 -9.20 5.18
N ASN A 51 7.94 -8.84 6.02
CA ASN A 51 7.95 -9.16 7.44
C ASN A 51 7.93 -10.68 7.69
N ALA A 52 7.12 -11.43 6.95
CA ALA A 52 7.10 -12.89 7.06
C ALA A 52 8.44 -13.52 6.65
N ALA A 53 9.12 -12.98 5.63
CA ALA A 53 10.46 -13.42 5.24
C ALA A 53 11.50 -13.10 6.32
N ALA A 54 11.45 -11.90 6.91
CA ALA A 54 12.30 -11.52 8.03
C ALA A 54 12.06 -12.40 9.27
N GLY A 55 10.81 -12.72 9.59
CA GLY A 55 10.46 -13.64 10.67
C GLY A 55 11.08 -15.03 10.49
N ARG A 56 10.94 -15.62 9.31
CA ARG A 56 11.59 -16.92 9.00
C ARG A 56 13.12 -16.84 9.13
N ALA A 57 13.74 -15.74 8.71
CA ALA A 57 15.18 -15.56 8.86
C ALA A 57 15.59 -15.45 10.33
N ALA A 58 14.79 -14.76 11.16
CA ALA A 58 15.00 -14.66 12.59
C ALA A 58 14.84 -16.03 13.29
N ASP A 59 13.85 -16.83 12.90
CA ASP A 59 13.66 -18.19 13.43
C ASP A 59 14.85 -19.10 13.11
N VAL A 60 15.37 -19.02 11.88
CA VAL A 60 16.59 -19.76 11.50
C VAL A 60 17.80 -19.29 12.31
N ALA A 61 17.94 -17.97 12.51
CA ALA A 61 19.03 -17.41 13.29
C ALA A 61 18.95 -17.82 14.78
N SER A 62 17.75 -17.80 15.37
CA SER A 62 17.54 -18.24 16.76
C SER A 62 17.84 -19.74 16.94
N GLY A 63 17.47 -20.56 15.95
CA GLY A 63 17.87 -21.97 15.90
C GLY A 63 19.39 -22.16 15.96
N ARG A 64 20.14 -21.40 15.15
CA ARG A 64 21.62 -21.43 15.14
C ARG A 64 22.24 -21.00 16.48
N VAL A 65 21.64 -20.03 17.17
CA VAL A 65 22.05 -19.63 18.52
C VAL A 65 21.82 -20.78 19.50
N GLY A 66 20.65 -21.41 19.45
CA GLY A 66 20.32 -22.56 20.29
C GLY A 66 21.26 -23.75 20.04
N ASP A 67 21.57 -24.04 18.78
CA ASP A 67 22.52 -25.10 18.40
C ASP A 67 23.93 -24.79 18.91
N CYS A 68 24.38 -23.53 18.85
CA CYS A 68 25.66 -23.10 19.38
C CYS A 68 25.81 -23.42 20.88
N TYR A 69 24.82 -23.04 21.68
CA TYR A 69 24.84 -23.31 23.11
C TYR A 69 24.67 -24.79 23.43
N ARG A 70 23.91 -25.53 22.62
CA ARG A 70 23.74 -26.99 22.77
C ARG A 70 25.06 -27.75 22.51
N ASP A 71 25.85 -27.27 21.55
CA ASP A 71 27.18 -27.80 21.22
C ASP A 71 28.27 -27.39 22.25
N GLY A 72 27.91 -26.65 23.31
CA GLY A 72 28.86 -26.16 24.31
C GLY A 72 29.67 -24.93 23.88
N GLY A 73 29.31 -24.30 22.77
CA GLY A 73 29.88 -23.02 22.33
C GLY A 73 29.23 -21.81 22.99
N THR A 74 29.82 -20.63 22.76
CA THR A 74 29.29 -19.33 23.18
C THR A 74 28.90 -18.51 21.97
N TRP A 75 27.69 -17.97 21.95
CA TRP A 75 27.25 -17.10 20.85
C TRP A 75 27.79 -15.68 20.98
N ASN A 76 28.53 -15.22 19.98
CA ASN A 76 29.02 -13.85 19.87
C ASN A 76 28.00 -12.96 19.15
N ARG A 77 27.44 -12.01 19.90
CA ARG A 77 26.40 -11.09 19.38
C ARG A 77 26.93 -10.03 18.42
N GLU A 78 28.21 -9.68 18.51
CA GLU A 78 28.83 -8.66 17.65
C GLU A 78 29.12 -9.22 16.26
N THR A 79 29.58 -10.46 16.19
CA THR A 79 29.97 -11.11 14.93
C THR A 79 28.86 -11.98 14.33
N GLY A 80 27.83 -12.33 15.13
CA GLY A 80 26.76 -13.24 14.72
C GLY A 80 27.24 -14.66 14.47
N LYS A 81 28.26 -15.10 15.22
CA LYS A 81 28.91 -16.41 15.08
C LYS A 81 28.93 -17.15 16.41
N CYS A 82 29.04 -18.47 16.31
CA CYS A 82 29.27 -19.35 17.44
C CYS A 82 30.77 -19.53 17.66
N ASP A 83 31.25 -19.21 18.86
CA ASP A 83 32.61 -19.52 19.30
C ASP A 83 32.58 -20.90 19.98
N LYS A 84 33.12 -21.91 19.31
CA LYS A 84 33.25 -23.26 19.86
C LYS A 84 34.54 -23.38 20.69
N PRO A 85 34.54 -24.15 21.79
CA PRO A 85 35.75 -24.43 22.57
C PRO A 85 36.80 -25.20 21.76
#